data_AF-T2IFT7-F1
#
_entry.id   AF-T2IFT7-F1
#
_cell.length_a   1.000
_cell.length_b   1.000
_cell.length_c   1.000
_cell.angle_alpha   90.00
_cell.angle_beta   90.00
_cell.angle_gamma   90.00
#
_symmetry.space_group_name_H-M   'P 1'
#
loop_
_entity.id
_entity.type
_entity.pdbx_description
1 polymer ?
#
loop_
_entity_poly.entity_id
_entity_poly.type
_entity_poly.pdbx_seq_one_letter_code
_entity_poly.pdbx_strand_id
1 'polypeptide(L)'
;MQRTRLNTLVEVTQTKFNETFSNPWRRISLSLISVLLGFFVGQAVSITAGQQTYWDITVGIFLLIFTEGISRITYSRSKKEGRSLSLDILNLFKIGVTYSLYVEALKLGS
;
A
#
# COMPACT_ATOMS: atom_id res chain seq x y z
N MET A 1 27.84 4.30 17.32
CA MET A 1 26.55 3.63 17.63
C MET A 1 26.85 2.16 17.87
N GLN A 2 26.50 1.61 19.04
CA GLN A 2 26.83 0.22 19.41
C GLN A 2 26.09 -0.76 18.49
N ARG A 3 26.83 -1.69 17.88
CA ARG A 3 26.26 -2.83 17.15
C ARG A 3 25.59 -3.76 18.15
N THR A 4 24.30 -3.55 18.42
CA THR A 4 23.50 -4.51 19.17
C THR A 4 23.13 -5.68 18.26
N ARG A 5 22.98 -6.88 18.84
CA ARG A 5 22.62 -8.11 18.09
C ARG A 5 21.29 -7.96 17.33
N LEU A 6 20.40 -7.10 17.83
CA LEU A 6 19.17 -6.69 17.15
C LEU A 6 19.46 -5.91 15.87
N ASN A 7 20.39 -4.96 15.91
CA ASN A 7 20.75 -4.19 14.72
C ASN A 7 21.36 -5.08 13.63
N THR A 8 22.18 -6.06 14.01
CA THR A 8 22.74 -7.03 13.05
C THR A 8 21.68 -7.97 12.47
N LEU A 9 20.67 -8.37 13.25
CA LEU A 9 19.56 -9.19 12.76
C LEU A 9 18.68 -8.40 11.78
N VAL A 10 18.43 -7.12 12.07
CA VAL A 10 17.68 -6.23 11.17
C VAL A 10 18.47 -5.99 9.88
N GLU A 11 19.77 -5.70 9.96
CA GLU A 11 20.63 -5.54 8.77
C GLU A 11 20.65 -6.79 7.89
N VAL A 12 20.88 -7.98 8.48
CA VAL A 12 20.93 -9.24 7.70
C VAL A 12 19.57 -9.57 7.08
N THR A 13 18.47 -9.25 7.78
CA THR A 13 17.12 -9.43 7.24
C THR A 13 16.89 -8.48 6.08
N GLN A 14 17.28 -7.21 6.22
CA GLN A 14 17.15 -6.19 5.18
C GLN A 14 17.96 -6.54 3.92
N THR A 15 19.20 -7.02 4.07
CA THR A 15 20.06 -7.38 2.94
C THR A 15 19.57 -8.63 2.22
N LYS A 16 19.18 -9.69 2.96
CA LYS A 16 18.57 -10.88 2.34
C LYS A 16 17.24 -10.57 1.67
N PHE A 17 16.43 -9.69 2.23
CA PHE A 17 15.21 -9.21 1.57
C PHE A 17 15.57 -8.45 0.29
N ASN A 18 16.59 -7.60 0.28
CA ASN A 18 16.95 -6.87 -0.92
C ASN A 18 17.55 -7.77 -2.03
N GLU A 19 18.40 -8.74 -1.67
CA GLU A 19 18.99 -9.72 -2.60
C GLU A 19 17.92 -10.64 -3.21
N THR A 20 16.98 -11.10 -2.38
CA THR A 20 15.85 -11.96 -2.80
C THR A 20 14.95 -11.24 -3.82
N PHE A 21 14.91 -9.92 -3.75
CA PHE A 21 14.08 -9.05 -4.60
C PHE A 21 14.87 -8.38 -5.74
N SER A 22 16.15 -8.69 -5.90
CA SER A 22 16.96 -8.27 -7.06
C SER A 22 16.48 -8.94 -8.36
N ASN A 23 15.84 -10.11 -8.27
CA ASN A 23 15.27 -10.78 -9.44
C ASN A 23 14.06 -9.98 -9.99
N PRO A 24 14.14 -9.44 -11.23
CA PRO A 24 13.12 -8.57 -11.80
C PRO A 24 11.73 -9.21 -11.86
N TRP A 25 11.65 -10.53 -12.07
CA TRP A 25 10.38 -11.27 -12.09
C TRP A 25 9.66 -11.25 -10.74
N ARG A 26 10.42 -11.36 -9.65
CA ARG A 26 9.85 -11.40 -8.29
C ARG A 26 9.36 -10.02 -7.86
N ARG A 27 10.05 -8.97 -8.29
CA ARG A 27 9.61 -7.58 -8.10
C ARG A 27 8.30 -7.31 -8.84
N ILE A 28 8.17 -7.74 -10.10
CA ILE A 28 6.92 -7.59 -10.87
C ILE A 28 5.78 -8.37 -10.21
N SER A 29 6.03 -9.62 -9.80
CA SER A 29 5.03 -10.43 -9.10
C SER A 29 4.54 -9.76 -7.81
N LEU A 30 5.45 -9.22 -6.98
CA LEU A 30 5.03 -8.52 -5.77
C LEU A 30 4.26 -7.23 -6.05
N SER A 31 4.68 -6.47 -7.07
CA SER A 31 3.94 -5.29 -7.51
C SER A 31 2.52 -5.66 -7.92
N LEU A 32 2.35 -6.73 -8.70
CA LEU A 32 1.05 -7.22 -9.13
C LEU A 32 0.19 -7.68 -7.96
N ILE A 33 0.75 -8.49 -7.06
CA ILE A 33 0.07 -8.95 -5.84
C ILE A 33 -0.37 -7.76 -4.99
N SER A 34 0.47 -6.73 -4.86
CA SER A 34 0.16 -5.53 -4.10
C SER A 34 -1.02 -4.76 -4.66
N VAL A 35 -1.07 -4.58 -5.99
CA VAL A 35 -2.21 -3.93 -6.66
C VAL A 35 -3.48 -4.75 -6.49
N LEU A 36 -3.41 -6.07 -6.70
CA LEU A 36 -4.56 -6.97 -6.56
C LEU A 36 -5.09 -7.02 -5.12
N LEU A 37 -4.20 -7.04 -4.13
CA LEU A 37 -4.58 -6.95 -2.72
C LEU A 37 -5.26 -5.61 -2.42
N GLY A 38 -4.73 -4.50 -2.94
CA GLY A 38 -5.36 -3.19 -2.79
C GLY A 38 -6.77 -3.18 -3.36
N PHE A 39 -6.94 -3.70 -4.57
CA PHE A 39 -8.24 -3.83 -5.22
C PHE A 39 -9.23 -4.66 -4.39
N PHE A 40 -8.79 -5.82 -3.88
CA PHE A 40 -9.61 -6.68 -3.04
C PHE A 40 -10.07 -5.96 -1.75
N VAL A 41 -9.15 -5.27 -1.07
CA VAL A 41 -9.48 -4.52 0.16
C VAL A 41 -10.46 -3.40 -0.13
N GLY A 42 -10.27 -2.62 -1.21
CA GLY A 42 -11.19 -1.54 -1.54
C GLY A 42 -12.60 -2.04 -1.90
N GLN A 43 -12.72 -3.20 -2.56
CA GLN A 43 -14.03 -3.85 -2.77
C GLN A 43 -14.68 -4.27 -1.44
N ALA A 44 -13.92 -4.88 -0.53
CA ALA A 44 -14.45 -5.28 0.78
C ALA A 44 -14.93 -4.07 1.59
N VAL A 45 -14.19 -2.96 1.55
CA VAL A 45 -14.59 -1.70 2.19
C VAL A 45 -15.88 -1.17 1.56
N SER A 46 -15.99 -1.17 0.24
CA SER A 46 -17.18 -0.65 -0.45
C SER A 46 -18.43 -1.47 -0.18
N ILE A 47 -18.33 -2.80 -0.11
CA ILE A 47 -19.46 -3.67 0.25
C ILE A 47 -19.89 -3.40 1.69
N THR A 48 -18.94 -3.19 2.61
CA THR A 48 -19.23 -2.96 4.03
C THR A 48 -19.85 -1.58 4.25
N ALA A 49 -19.33 -0.55 3.59
CA ALA A 49 -19.86 0.82 3.66
C ALA A 49 -21.26 0.91 3.02
N GLY A 50 -21.46 0.27 1.86
CA GLY A 50 -22.71 0.28 1.13
C GLY A 50 -23.90 -0.40 1.82
N GLN A 51 -23.69 -1.18 2.90
CA GLN A 51 -24.79 -1.80 3.65
C GLN A 51 -25.61 -0.81 4.48
N GLN A 52 -24.99 0.27 4.95
CA GLN A 52 -25.65 1.29 5.77
C GLN A 52 -25.13 2.68 5.36
N THR A 53 -25.96 3.44 4.65
CA THR A 53 -25.66 4.80 4.13
C THR A 53 -25.12 5.78 5.18
N TYR A 54 -25.30 5.50 6.47
CA TYR A 54 -24.76 6.33 7.56
C TYR A 54 -23.22 6.30 7.65
N TRP A 55 -22.57 5.21 7.24
CA TRP A 55 -21.13 5.03 7.44
C TRP A 55 -20.26 5.69 6.35
N ASP A 56 -20.86 6.17 5.27
CA ASP A 56 -20.13 6.70 4.10
C ASP A 56 -19.18 7.85 4.47
N ILE A 57 -19.60 8.76 5.35
CA ILE A 57 -18.77 9.90 5.79
C ILE A 57 -17.58 9.42 6.61
N THR A 58 -17.81 8.52 7.57
CA THR A 58 -16.75 7.98 8.46
C THR A 58 -15.73 7.19 7.66
N VAL A 59 -16.19 6.33 6.75
CA VAL A 59 -15.33 5.52 5.87
C VAL A 59 -14.55 6.42 4.91
N GLY A 60 -15.18 7.46 4.35
CA GLY A 60 -14.52 8.45 3.51
C GLY A 60 -13.39 9.19 4.22
N ILE A 61 -13.61 9.66 5.45
CA ILE A 61 -12.57 10.31 6.27
C ILE A 61 -11.42 9.34 6.55
N PHE A 62 -11.73 8.09 6.91
CA PHE A 62 -10.71 7.08 7.18
C PHE A 62 -9.85 6.79 5.94
N LEU A 63 -10.48 6.61 4.77
CA LEU A 63 -9.79 6.40 3.50
C LEU A 63 -8.95 7.62 3.09
N LEU A 64 -9.42 8.84 3.35
CA LEU A 64 -8.66 10.06 3.09
C LEU A 64 -7.39 10.11 3.95
N ILE A 65 -7.52 9.90 5.27
CA ILE A 65 -6.38 9.87 6.19
C ILE A 65 -5.40 8.76 5.80
N PHE A 66 -5.90 7.59 5.42
CA PHE A 66 -5.09 6.46 4.97
C PHE A 66 -4.31 6.80 3.69
N THR A 67 -4.99 7.29 2.64
CA THR A 67 -4.37 7.63 1.35
C THR A 67 -3.39 8.80 1.45
N GLU A 68 -3.72 9.81 2.25
CA GLU A 68 -2.84 10.94 2.54
C GLU A 68 -1.63 10.51 3.38
N GLY A 69 -1.84 9.67 4.40
CA GLY A 69 -0.78 9.10 5.21
C GLY A 69 0.25 8.34 4.38
N ILE A 70 -0.21 7.47 3.47
CA ILE A 70 0.66 6.76 2.54
C ILE A 70 1.41 7.74 1.64
N SER A 71 0.70 8.72 1.07
CA SER A 71 1.32 9.71 0.18
C SER A 71 2.40 10.51 0.91
N ARG A 72 2.12 11.00 2.11
CA ARG A 72 3.10 11.70 2.94
C ARG A 72 4.33 10.83 3.21
N ILE A 73 4.16 9.55 3.56
CA ILE A 73 5.28 8.64 3.83
C ILE A 73 6.11 8.38 2.57
N THR A 74 5.46 8.06 1.44
CA THR A 74 6.13 7.77 0.17
C THR A 74 6.89 8.99 -0.36
N TYR A 75 6.25 10.17 -0.39
CA TYR A 75 6.86 11.37 -0.94
C TYR A 75 7.85 12.07 0.01
N SER A 76 7.68 11.95 1.33
CA SER A 76 8.64 12.51 2.30
C SER A 76 9.99 11.76 2.29
N ARG A 77 9.98 10.44 2.02
CA ARG A 77 11.20 9.62 2.03
C ARG A 77 11.88 9.52 0.67
N SER A 78 11.12 9.54 -0.43
CA SER A 78 11.66 9.47 -1.79
C SER A 78 12.60 10.63 -2.16
N LYS A 79 12.59 11.72 -1.39
CA LYS A 79 13.47 12.88 -1.63
C LYS A 79 14.88 12.75 -1.02
N LYS A 80 15.10 11.79 -0.10
CA LYS A 80 16.35 11.70 0.69
C LYS A 80 17.11 10.38 0.51
N GLU A 81 16.43 9.26 0.32
CA GLU A 81 17.04 7.95 0.12
C GLU A 81 16.30 7.27 -1.05
N GLY A 82 17.04 6.61 -1.95
CA GLY A 82 16.48 6.00 -3.16
C GLY A 82 15.24 5.14 -2.89
N ARG A 83 14.37 4.98 -3.91
CA ARG A 83 13.08 4.25 -3.80
C ARG A 83 13.26 2.88 -3.14
N SER A 84 12.84 2.77 -1.87
CA SER A 84 12.78 1.47 -1.21
C SER A 84 11.61 0.66 -1.78
N LEU A 85 11.86 -0.61 -2.09
CA LEU A 85 10.87 -1.53 -2.66
C LEU A 85 9.58 -1.61 -1.82
N SER A 86 9.70 -1.52 -0.49
CA SER A 86 8.55 -1.50 0.43
C SER A 86 7.63 -0.29 0.21
N LEU A 87 8.19 0.90 -0.05
CA LEU A 87 7.41 2.10 -0.34
C LEU A 87 6.72 2.04 -1.70
N ASP A 88 7.37 1.43 -2.70
CA ASP A 88 6.77 1.19 -4.01
C ASP A 88 5.55 0.27 -3.90
N ILE A 89 5.68 -0.84 -3.15
CA ILE A 89 4.59 -1.77 -2.86
C ILE A 89 3.44 -1.04 -2.17
N LEU A 90 3.72 -0.28 -1.11
CA LEU A 90 2.69 0.45 -0.37
C LEU A 90 1.94 1.46 -1.25
N ASN A 91 2.65 2.12 -2.18
CA ASN A 91 2.04 3.01 -3.14
C ASN A 91 1.18 2.26 -4.19
N LEU A 92 1.64 1.09 -4.67
CA LEU A 92 0.87 0.23 -5.57
C LEU A 92 -0.39 -0.34 -4.91
N PHE A 93 -0.30 -0.71 -3.64
CA PHE A 93 -1.47 -1.09 -2.83
C PHE A 93 -2.49 0.05 -2.76
N LYS A 94 -2.04 1.27 -2.44
CA LYS A 94 -2.90 2.47 -2.44
C LYS A 94 -3.60 2.65 -3.79
N ILE A 95 -2.87 2.52 -4.90
CA ILE A 95 -3.45 2.62 -6.26
C ILE A 95 -4.56 1.59 -6.45
N GLY A 96 -4.32 0.33 -6.06
CA GLY A 96 -5.33 -0.73 -6.12
C GLY A 96 -6.61 -0.39 -5.35
N VAL A 97 -6.48 0.09 -4.12
CA VAL A 97 -7.62 0.52 -3.28
C VAL A 97 -8.40 1.66 -3.93
N THR A 98 -7.70 2.69 -4.42
CA THR A 98 -8.38 3.83 -5.06
C THR A 98 -9.10 3.40 -6.33
N TYR A 99 -8.49 2.53 -7.14
CA TYR A 99 -9.08 2.08 -8.39
C TYR A 99 -10.37 1.29 -8.17
N SER A 100 -10.40 0.36 -7.21
CA SER A 100 -11.62 -0.38 -6.89
C SER A 100 -12.77 0.54 -6.45
N LEU A 101 -12.48 1.56 -5.62
CA LEU A 101 -13.50 2.51 -5.16
C LEU A 101 -14.09 3.32 -6.32
N TYR A 102 -13.25 3.75 -7.27
CA TYR A 102 -13.73 4.42 -8.49
C TYR A 102 -14.61 3.50 -9.35
N VAL A 103 -14.22 2.24 -9.52
CA VAL A 103 -15.02 1.26 -10.27
C VAL A 103 -16.37 1.04 -9.61
N GLU A 104 -16.42 0.92 -8.28
CA GLU A 104 -17.69 0.72 -7.57
C GLU A 104 -18.58 1.98 -7.62
N ALA A 105 -17.98 3.18 -7.54
CA ALA A 105 -18.71 4.43 -7.74
C ALA A 105 -19.30 4.54 -9.15
N LEU A 106 -18.58 4.10 -10.19
CA LEU A 106 -19.10 4.05 -11.56
C LEU A 106 -20.27 3.06 -11.68
N LYS A 107 -20.17 1.88 -11.05
CA LYS A 107 -21.24 0.88 -11.05
C LYS A 107 -22.52 1.37 -10.37
N LEU A 108 -22.40 2.23 -9.35
CA LEU A 108 -23.54 2.82 -8.66
C LEU A 108 -24.12 4.05 -9.37
N GLY A 109 -23.32 4.71 -10.20
CA GLY A 109 -23.70 5.93 -10.94
C GLY A 109 -24.33 5.68 -12.32
N SER A 110 -24.32 4.44 -12.82
CA SER A 110 -24.97 4.02 -14.08
C SER A 110 -26.29 3.32 -13.84
#